data_AF-A0A2V7STI7-F1
#
_entry.id   AF-A0A2V7STI7-F1
#
_cell.length_a   1.000
_cell.length_b   1.000
_cell.length_c   1.000
_cell.angle_alpha   90.00
_cell.angle_beta   90.00
_cell.angle_gamma   90.00
#
_symmetry.space_group_name_H-M   'P 1'
#
loop_
_entity.id
_entity.type
_entity.pdbx_description
1 polymer ?
#
loop_
_entity_poly.entity_id
_entity_poly.type
_entity_poly.pdbx_seq_one_letter_code
_entity_poly.pdbx_strand_id
1 'polypeptide(L)'
;MVAALATAVSTTVLIAHSVALSEPLFIALLLGAMLCLSVALDSFESPGATGGPSALALSGVLMGVATITRYAGIAFIGGATIVILSRKRDAVRDRVIRAALFIVLSIMPLACWVLYNRVRGITGHWLVPPLDWRPFQLIALVICAISLLVVMATMVRSGTSRIPNEPIAGRPSSRDDEWTPPSASLATICVVSSVCYVAFLVVSKTFVDHAIDLDDRLLSPILPPTIALVTSSVALRLRHPPARSRGSWNLARTAVLIGGTLYFVSQALGSLRYARRARETGGHVEIAARNAPALIQLSRELPRDARMYSNAPYVIFGVTGRMVRGLPLRRSSTSLRPNPQFDRDVMDIGGQNGDHTYVLYFGSAADTDVVTAKELAQRFPGLRTRAVPGGLVVEVAADSLRFDRVRRAP
;
A
#
# COMPACT_ATOMS: atom_id res chain seq x y z
N MET A 1 -6.27 21.75 10.80
CA MET A 1 -4.90 22.00 11.30
C MET A 1 -4.43 20.94 12.30
N VAL A 2 -5.10 20.76 13.46
CA VAL A 2 -4.69 19.77 14.48
C VAL A 2 -4.58 18.34 13.92
N ALA A 3 -5.55 17.89 13.13
CA ALA A 3 -5.50 16.58 12.44
C ALA A 3 -4.27 16.40 11.53
N ALA A 4 -3.89 17.46 10.80
CA ALA A 4 -2.75 17.43 9.90
C ALA A 4 -1.43 17.35 10.69
N LEU A 5 -1.31 18.14 11.77
CA LEU A 5 -0.16 18.07 12.69
C LEU A 5 -0.08 16.69 13.35
N ALA A 6 -1.20 16.12 13.78
CA ALA A 6 -1.26 14.78 14.37
C ALA A 6 -0.77 13.70 13.40
N THR A 7 -1.16 13.82 12.14
CA THR A 7 -0.75 12.91 11.07
C THR A 7 0.75 13.06 10.78
N ALA A 8 1.24 14.30 10.66
CA ALA A 8 2.65 14.57 10.37
C ALA A 8 3.62 14.12 11.48
N VAL A 9 3.17 14.16 12.74
CA VAL A 9 3.98 13.79 13.92
C VAL A 9 3.85 12.29 14.24
N SER A 10 2.93 11.58 13.60
CA SER A 10 2.72 10.15 13.84
C SER A 10 3.93 9.33 13.41
N THR A 11 4.53 8.60 14.37
CA THR A 11 5.68 7.72 14.13
C THR A 11 5.40 6.70 13.02
N THR A 12 4.21 6.09 13.01
CA THR A 12 3.82 5.12 11.97
C THR A 12 3.75 5.74 10.59
N VAL A 13 3.21 6.95 10.48
CA VAL A 13 3.15 7.68 9.20
C VAL A 13 4.56 8.05 8.74
N LEU A 14 5.40 8.54 9.66
CA LEU A 14 6.79 8.90 9.37
C LEU A 14 7.59 7.68 8.89
N ILE A 15 7.46 6.54 9.55
CA ILE A 15 8.12 5.28 9.15
C ILE A 15 7.64 4.84 7.76
N ALA A 16 6.34 4.89 7.50
CA ALA A 16 5.81 4.53 6.18
C ALA A 16 6.41 5.41 5.08
N HIS A 17 6.59 6.71 5.34
CA HIS A 17 7.13 7.69 4.39
C HIS A 17 8.67 7.74 4.32
N SER A 18 9.38 7.11 5.25
CA SER A 18 10.85 7.06 5.24
C SER A 18 11.41 5.90 4.40
N VAL A 19 10.56 5.00 3.93
CA VAL A 19 10.94 3.82 3.14
C VAL A 19 10.38 3.89 1.73
N ALA A 20 11.14 3.39 0.75
CA ALA A 20 10.74 3.33 -0.65
C ALA A 20 9.75 2.20 -0.91
N LEU A 21 8.53 2.35 -0.37
CA LEU A 21 7.43 1.42 -0.55
C LEU A 21 6.24 2.12 -1.24
N SER A 22 5.16 1.37 -1.51
CA SER A 22 3.98 1.90 -2.20
C SER A 22 3.01 2.64 -1.27
N GLU A 23 3.13 2.47 0.06
CA GLU A 23 2.24 3.06 1.07
C GLU A 23 2.21 4.60 1.01
N PRO A 24 3.33 5.34 0.94
CA PRO A 24 3.32 6.81 0.94
C PRO A 24 2.54 7.39 -0.23
N LEU A 25 2.84 6.91 -1.45
CA LEU A 25 2.15 7.34 -2.66
C LEU A 25 0.67 6.96 -2.61
N PHE A 26 0.36 5.75 -2.14
CA PHE A 26 -1.01 5.30 -1.96
C PHE A 26 -1.81 6.20 -1.02
N ILE A 27 -1.26 6.52 0.16
CA ILE A 27 -1.90 7.38 1.16
C ILE A 27 -2.14 8.79 0.59
N ALA A 28 -1.15 9.37 -0.09
CA ALA A 28 -1.28 10.69 -0.69
C ALA A 28 -2.39 10.74 -1.75
N LEU A 29 -2.41 9.78 -2.68
CA LEU A 29 -3.44 9.66 -3.71
C LEU A 29 -4.83 9.43 -3.09
N LEU A 30 -4.91 8.58 -2.07
CA LEU A 30 -6.16 8.27 -1.38
C LEU A 30 -6.75 9.50 -0.70
N LEU A 31 -5.95 10.24 0.05
CA LEU A 31 -6.40 11.47 0.72
C LEU A 31 -6.79 12.55 -0.28
N GLY A 32 -6.04 12.70 -1.37
CA GLY A 32 -6.40 13.58 -2.49
C GLY A 32 -7.74 13.18 -3.12
N ALA A 33 -7.97 11.89 -3.35
CA ALA A 33 -9.22 11.38 -3.89
C ALA A 33 -10.41 11.65 -2.96
N MET A 34 -10.26 11.43 -1.65
CA MET A 34 -11.30 11.72 -0.65
C MET A 34 -11.64 13.21 -0.57
N LEU A 35 -10.62 14.09 -0.61
CA LEU A 35 -10.80 15.53 -0.61
C LEU A 35 -11.51 16.03 -1.89
N CYS A 36 -11.10 15.52 -3.06
CA CYS A 36 -11.77 15.85 -4.32
C CYS A 36 -13.22 15.36 -4.32
N LEU A 37 -13.49 14.19 -3.73
CA LEU A 37 -14.85 13.67 -3.59
C LEU A 37 -15.70 14.56 -2.68
N SER A 38 -15.16 15.02 -1.55
CA SER A 38 -15.92 15.92 -0.67
C SER A 38 -16.25 17.23 -1.38
N VAL A 39 -15.29 17.82 -2.09
CA VAL A 39 -15.52 19.04 -2.90
C VAL A 39 -16.59 18.80 -3.97
N ALA A 40 -16.56 17.65 -4.64
CA ALA A 40 -17.57 17.29 -5.63
C ALA A 40 -18.97 17.22 -5.02
N LEU A 41 -19.11 16.50 -3.90
CA LEU A 41 -20.38 16.33 -3.21
C LEU A 41 -20.95 17.66 -2.70
N ASP A 42 -20.11 18.51 -2.11
CA ASP A 42 -20.54 19.80 -1.58
C ASP A 42 -20.92 20.78 -2.70
N SER A 43 -20.22 20.71 -3.85
CA SER A 43 -20.55 21.50 -5.04
C SER A 43 -21.89 21.09 -5.65
N PHE A 44 -22.27 19.81 -5.58
CA PHE A 44 -23.58 19.35 -6.06
C PHE A 44 -24.74 19.81 -5.18
N GLU A 45 -24.49 20.17 -3.92
CA GLU A 45 -25.52 20.69 -3.01
C GLU A 45 -25.74 22.20 -3.11
N SER A 46 -24.76 22.94 -3.61
CA SER A 46 -24.76 24.41 -3.59
C SER A 46 -25.19 24.96 -4.96
N PRO A 47 -26.38 25.60 -5.08
CA PRO A 47 -26.82 26.18 -6.35
C PRO A 47 -25.81 27.25 -6.81
N GLY A 48 -25.20 27.06 -7.98
CA GLY A 48 -24.21 28.00 -8.55
C GLY A 48 -22.74 27.65 -8.29
N ALA A 49 -22.43 26.60 -7.52
CA ALA A 49 -21.05 26.14 -7.37
C ALA A 49 -20.56 25.47 -8.66
N THR A 50 -19.47 26.00 -9.23
CA THR A 50 -18.80 25.44 -10.40
C THR A 50 -17.70 24.46 -9.96
N GLY A 51 -17.51 23.35 -10.69
CA GLY A 51 -16.41 22.40 -10.45
C GLY A 51 -16.78 21.03 -9.84
N GLY A 52 -18.05 20.78 -9.51
CA GLY A 52 -18.48 19.46 -9.02
C GLY A 52 -18.10 18.27 -9.93
N PRO A 53 -18.39 18.33 -11.25
CA PRO A 53 -18.05 17.25 -12.17
C PRO A 53 -16.54 17.01 -12.33
N SER A 54 -15.72 18.07 -12.38
CA SER A 54 -14.27 17.95 -12.52
C SER A 54 -13.63 17.41 -11.23
N ALA A 55 -14.11 17.82 -10.06
CA ALA A 55 -13.68 17.27 -8.78
C ALA A 55 -14.05 15.78 -8.64
N LEU A 56 -15.25 15.38 -9.10
CA LEU A 56 -15.65 13.98 -9.14
C LEU A 56 -14.73 13.17 -10.06
N ALA A 57 -14.40 13.72 -11.24
CA ALA A 57 -13.54 13.04 -12.19
C ALA A 57 -12.11 12.88 -11.67
N LEU A 58 -11.55 13.95 -11.10
CA LEU A 58 -10.23 13.92 -10.46
C LEU A 58 -10.20 12.93 -9.30
N SER A 59 -11.24 12.90 -8.46
CA SER A 59 -11.39 11.91 -7.40
C SER A 59 -11.36 10.48 -7.95
N GLY A 60 -12.13 10.23 -9.01
CA GLY A 60 -12.18 8.94 -9.68
C GLY A 60 -10.81 8.48 -10.15
N VAL A 61 -10.10 9.35 -10.89
CA VAL A 61 -8.75 9.06 -11.42
C VAL A 61 -7.74 8.82 -10.30
N LEU A 62 -7.68 9.70 -9.29
CA LEU A 62 -6.76 9.56 -8.15
C LEU A 62 -7.00 8.24 -7.41
N MET A 63 -8.27 7.85 -7.20
CA MET A 63 -8.62 6.57 -6.58
C MET A 63 -8.19 5.38 -7.44
N GLY A 64 -8.31 5.50 -8.76
CA GLY A 64 -7.84 4.47 -9.69
C GLY A 64 -6.32 4.30 -9.68
N VAL A 65 -5.56 5.40 -9.69
CA VAL A 65 -4.10 5.37 -9.59
C VAL A 65 -3.67 4.84 -8.21
N ALA A 66 -4.38 5.20 -7.13
CA ALA A 66 -4.16 4.61 -5.82
C ALA A 66 -4.35 3.08 -5.87
N THR A 67 -5.39 2.60 -6.57
CA THR A 67 -5.69 1.17 -6.68
C THR A 67 -4.64 0.38 -7.47
N ILE A 68 -4.02 0.97 -8.51
CA ILE A 68 -2.86 0.34 -9.17
C ILE A 68 -1.64 0.34 -8.23
N THR A 69 -1.47 1.40 -7.44
CA THR A 69 -0.36 1.50 -6.47
C THR A 69 -0.48 0.42 -5.39
N ARG A 70 -1.71 0.13 -4.94
CA ARG A 70 -2.05 -0.99 -4.05
C ARG A 70 -3.44 -1.52 -4.38
N TYR A 71 -3.54 -2.83 -4.66
CA TYR A 71 -4.81 -3.49 -5.00
C TYR A 71 -5.90 -3.30 -3.93
N ALA A 72 -5.52 -3.14 -2.66
CA ALA A 72 -6.43 -2.85 -1.55
C ALA A 72 -7.18 -1.51 -1.70
N GLY A 73 -6.75 -0.65 -2.64
CA GLY A 73 -7.46 0.55 -3.09
C GLY A 73 -8.89 0.29 -3.56
N ILE A 74 -9.20 -0.93 -4.04
CA ILE A 74 -10.54 -1.29 -4.51
C ILE A 74 -11.61 -1.16 -3.42
N ALA A 75 -11.24 -1.36 -2.15
CA ALA A 75 -12.16 -1.18 -1.03
C ALA A 75 -12.63 0.27 -0.89
N PHE A 76 -11.75 1.23 -1.19
CA PHE A 76 -12.06 2.65 -1.15
C PHE A 76 -12.93 3.10 -2.32
N ILE A 77 -12.81 2.46 -3.49
CA ILE A 77 -13.77 2.64 -4.60
C ILE A 77 -15.18 2.22 -4.14
N GLY A 78 -15.30 1.07 -3.48
CA GLY A 78 -16.56 0.59 -2.91
C GLY A 78 -17.14 1.56 -1.87
N GLY A 79 -16.31 2.03 -0.93
CA GLY A 79 -16.72 2.99 0.10
C GLY A 79 -17.20 4.32 -0.49
N ALA A 80 -16.44 4.91 -1.43
CA ALA A 80 -16.82 6.14 -2.12
C ALA A 80 -18.13 5.98 -2.92
N THR A 81 -18.31 4.83 -3.59
CA THR A 81 -19.55 4.51 -4.31
C THR A 81 -20.75 4.48 -3.38
N ILE A 82 -20.64 3.81 -2.23
CA ILE A 82 -21.70 3.75 -1.21
C ILE A 82 -22.07 5.16 -0.75
N VAL A 83 -21.07 6.02 -0.52
CA VAL A 83 -21.31 7.42 -0.11
C VAL A 83 -22.08 8.18 -1.17
N ILE A 84 -21.70 8.08 -2.46
CA ILE A 84 -22.40 8.75 -3.57
C ILE A 84 -23.86 8.27 -3.65
N LEU A 85 -24.11 6.96 -3.55
CA LEU A 85 -25.46 6.38 -3.61
C LEU A 85 -26.33 6.74 -2.40
N SER A 86 -25.71 6.95 -1.23
CA SER A 86 -26.42 7.24 0.04
C SER A 86 -26.89 8.69 0.18
N ARG A 87 -26.64 9.55 -0.82
CA ARG A 87 -27.00 10.99 -0.78
C ARG A 87 -28.50 11.23 -0.90
N LYS A 88 -29.22 11.27 0.22
CA LYS A 88 -30.69 11.41 0.27
C LYS A 88 -31.29 12.63 -0.45
N ARG A 89 -30.52 13.69 -0.70
CA ARG A 89 -31.01 14.93 -1.31
C ARG A 89 -31.07 14.91 -2.85
N ASP A 90 -30.29 14.03 -3.49
CA ASP A 90 -30.22 13.96 -4.95
C ASP A 90 -31.39 13.14 -5.52
N ALA A 91 -31.79 13.36 -6.78
CA ALA A 91 -32.66 12.39 -7.46
C ALA A 91 -31.93 11.03 -7.60
N VAL A 92 -32.64 9.91 -7.47
CA VAL A 92 -32.04 8.55 -7.57
C VAL A 92 -31.23 8.40 -8.86
N ARG A 93 -31.76 8.90 -9.98
CA ARG A 93 -31.09 8.92 -11.28
C ARG A 93 -29.72 9.61 -11.22
N ASP A 94 -29.63 10.77 -10.59
CA ASP A 94 -28.39 11.54 -10.53
C ASP A 94 -27.34 10.86 -9.64
N ARG A 95 -27.78 10.22 -8.55
CA ARG A 95 -26.90 9.39 -7.69
C ARG A 95 -26.31 8.23 -8.47
N VAL A 96 -27.14 7.50 -9.21
CA VAL A 96 -26.72 6.35 -10.01
C VAL A 96 -25.76 6.77 -11.12
N ILE A 97 -26.07 7.86 -11.82
CA ILE A 97 -25.19 8.40 -12.86
C ILE A 97 -23.84 8.78 -12.25
N ARG A 98 -23.81 9.59 -11.19
CA ARG A 98 -22.55 10.04 -10.54
C ARG A 98 -21.73 8.86 -10.00
N ALA A 99 -22.38 7.88 -9.39
CA ALA A 99 -21.72 6.66 -8.90
C ALA A 99 -21.14 5.85 -10.07
N ALA A 100 -21.90 5.68 -11.15
CA ALA A 100 -21.42 5.02 -12.36
C ALA A 100 -20.21 5.77 -12.94
N LEU A 101 -20.28 7.10 -13.10
CA LEU A 101 -19.14 7.90 -13.57
C LEU A 101 -17.91 7.70 -12.69
N PHE A 102 -18.07 7.78 -11.36
CA PHE A 102 -16.97 7.59 -10.42
C PHE A 102 -16.33 6.21 -10.55
N ILE A 103 -17.12 5.13 -10.49
CA ILE A 103 -16.63 3.75 -10.63
C ILE A 103 -15.84 3.59 -11.92
N VAL A 104 -16.43 4.06 -13.00
CA VAL A 104 -15.90 3.97 -14.35
C VAL A 104 -14.55 4.70 -14.44
N LEU A 105 -14.42 5.89 -13.86
CA LEU A 105 -13.17 6.64 -13.81
C LEU A 105 -12.13 6.02 -12.87
N SER A 106 -12.54 5.38 -11.78
CA SER A 106 -11.64 4.70 -10.85
C SER A 106 -11.15 3.35 -11.35
N ILE A 107 -11.93 2.62 -12.13
CA ILE A 107 -11.51 1.32 -12.67
C ILE A 107 -10.65 1.49 -13.92
N MET A 108 -10.82 2.58 -14.68
CA MET A 108 -10.12 2.80 -15.95
C MET A 108 -8.59 2.64 -15.85
N PRO A 109 -7.87 3.24 -14.88
CA PRO A 109 -6.43 3.06 -14.76
C PRO A 109 -6.05 1.58 -14.59
N LEU A 110 -6.76 0.85 -13.72
CA LEU A 110 -6.51 -0.57 -13.46
C LEU A 110 -6.74 -1.42 -14.72
N ALA A 111 -7.83 -1.17 -15.43
CA ALA A 111 -8.15 -1.86 -16.67
C ALA A 111 -7.09 -1.60 -17.76
N CYS A 112 -6.60 -0.35 -17.90
CA CYS A 112 -5.49 -0.02 -18.79
C CYS A 112 -4.21 -0.79 -18.43
N TRP A 113 -3.87 -0.90 -17.15
CA TRP A 113 -2.70 -1.64 -16.69
C TRP A 113 -2.82 -3.16 -16.97
N VAL A 114 -3.99 -3.75 -16.72
CA VAL A 114 -4.26 -5.16 -17.03
C VAL A 114 -4.11 -5.42 -18.53
N LEU A 115 -4.68 -4.56 -19.37
CA LEU A 115 -4.58 -4.67 -20.82
C LEU A 115 -3.12 -4.56 -21.29
N TYR A 116 -2.36 -3.62 -20.73
CA TYR A 116 -0.94 -3.45 -21.03
C TYR A 116 -0.12 -4.71 -20.73
N ASN A 117 -0.30 -5.31 -19.55
CA ASN A 117 0.40 -6.54 -19.18
C ASN A 117 0.01 -7.71 -20.09
N ARG A 118 -1.25 -7.78 -20.49
CA ARG A 118 -1.76 -8.82 -21.39
C ARG A 118 -1.13 -8.74 -22.78
N VAL A 119 -1.06 -7.54 -23.36
CA VAL A 119 -0.43 -7.30 -24.67
C VAL A 119 1.04 -7.71 -24.66
N ARG A 120 1.73 -7.55 -23.52
CA ARG A 120 3.13 -7.96 -23.35
C ARG A 120 3.35 -9.43 -23.00
N GLY A 121 2.28 -10.23 -22.87
CA GLY A 121 2.39 -11.63 -22.44
C GLY A 121 2.91 -11.78 -21.00
N ILE A 122 2.90 -10.72 -20.20
CA ILE A 122 3.29 -10.75 -18.79
C ILE A 122 2.09 -11.29 -18.00
N THR A 123 1.78 -12.57 -18.19
CA THR A 123 0.84 -13.31 -17.33
C THR A 123 1.59 -13.77 -16.09
N GLY A 124 1.62 -12.93 -15.07
CA GLY A 124 2.15 -13.33 -13.77
C GLY A 124 1.28 -14.44 -13.19
N HIS A 125 1.87 -15.61 -12.94
CA HIS A 125 1.26 -16.76 -12.24
C HIS A 125 0.87 -16.47 -10.77
N TRP A 126 0.93 -15.21 -10.33
CA TRP A 126 1.06 -14.86 -8.91
C TRP A 126 -0.21 -14.36 -8.23
N LEU A 127 -1.32 -14.16 -8.93
CA LEU A 127 -2.49 -13.50 -8.30
C LEU A 127 -3.79 -14.30 -8.26
N VAL A 128 -4.01 -15.30 -9.13
CA VAL A 128 -5.23 -16.13 -9.07
C VAL A 128 -4.91 -17.50 -9.72
N PRO A 129 -5.40 -18.64 -9.21
CA PRO A 129 -5.45 -19.89 -9.99
C PRO A 129 -6.07 -19.64 -11.37
N PRO A 130 -5.88 -20.52 -12.38
CA PRO A 130 -6.33 -20.28 -13.76
C PRO A 130 -7.87 -20.24 -13.84
N LEU A 131 -8.45 -19.12 -13.43
CA LEU A 131 -9.83 -18.74 -13.64
C LEU A 131 -9.87 -18.18 -15.07
N ASP A 132 -10.81 -18.63 -15.88
CA ASP A 132 -10.93 -18.16 -17.27
C ASP A 132 -11.27 -16.65 -17.25
N TRP A 133 -10.30 -15.79 -17.57
CA TRP A 133 -10.38 -14.33 -17.37
C TRP A 133 -11.23 -13.60 -18.41
N ARG A 134 -11.71 -14.31 -19.45
CA ARG A 134 -12.47 -13.75 -20.58
C ARG A 134 -13.69 -12.91 -20.17
N PRO A 135 -14.55 -13.29 -19.20
CA PRO A 135 -15.70 -12.47 -18.81
C PRO A 135 -15.26 -11.17 -18.11
N PHE A 136 -14.24 -11.20 -17.25
CA PHE A 136 -13.74 -10.01 -16.55
C PHE A 136 -13.04 -9.02 -17.51
N GLN A 137 -12.45 -9.51 -18.60
CA GLN A 137 -11.82 -8.68 -19.63
C GLN A 137 -12.83 -7.91 -20.47
N LEU A 138 -13.92 -8.55 -20.89
CA LEU A 138 -15.02 -7.88 -21.59
C LEU A 138 -15.66 -6.80 -20.71
N ILE A 139 -15.86 -7.11 -19.42
CA ILE A 139 -16.37 -6.14 -18.45
C ILE A 139 -15.41 -4.95 -18.30
N ALA A 140 -14.11 -5.19 -18.16
CA ALA A 140 -13.11 -4.12 -18.03
C ALA A 140 -12.99 -3.22 -19.28
N LEU A 141 -13.04 -3.81 -20.48
CA LEU A 141 -13.00 -3.06 -21.75
C LEU A 141 -14.26 -2.21 -21.95
N VAL A 142 -15.44 -2.77 -21.65
CA VAL A 142 -16.71 -2.04 -21.69
C VAL A 142 -16.69 -0.89 -20.67
N ILE A 143 -16.20 -1.13 -19.45
CA ILE A 143 -16.04 -0.07 -18.44
C ILE A 143 -15.11 1.02 -18.96
N CYS A 144 -13.93 0.70 -19.50
CA CYS A 144 -12.99 1.68 -20.07
C CYS A 144 -13.60 2.52 -21.20
N ALA A 145 -14.33 1.88 -22.13
CA ALA A 145 -14.97 2.58 -23.23
C ALA A 145 -16.04 3.55 -22.72
N ILE A 146 -16.85 3.12 -21.75
CA ILE A 146 -17.82 3.99 -21.06
C ILE A 146 -17.09 5.11 -20.32
N SER A 147 -15.93 4.86 -19.70
CA SER A 147 -15.12 5.88 -19.01
C SER A 147 -14.66 6.95 -19.95
N LEU A 148 -14.11 6.56 -21.10
CA LEU A 148 -13.63 7.50 -22.08
C LEU A 148 -14.78 8.37 -22.61
N LEU A 149 -15.94 7.78 -22.88
CA LEU A 149 -17.13 8.52 -23.33
C LEU A 149 -17.64 9.49 -22.27
N VAL A 150 -17.63 9.10 -20.98
CA VAL A 150 -18.01 9.97 -19.86
C VAL A 150 -17.02 11.12 -19.67
N VAL A 151 -15.71 10.85 -19.70
CA VAL A 151 -14.67 11.90 -19.63
C VAL A 151 -14.88 12.88 -20.77
N MET A 152 -15.01 12.39 -22.00
CA MET A 152 -15.23 13.25 -23.17
C MET A 152 -16.52 14.08 -23.04
N ALA A 153 -17.62 13.48 -22.57
CA ALA A 153 -18.87 14.21 -22.35
C ALA A 153 -18.76 15.28 -21.25
N THR A 154 -18.04 15.00 -20.16
CA THR A 154 -17.80 15.98 -19.08
C THR A 154 -16.84 17.09 -19.49
N MET A 155 -15.78 16.77 -20.25
CA MET A 155 -14.84 17.76 -20.78
C MET A 155 -15.48 18.68 -21.82
N VAL A 156 -16.34 18.13 -22.69
CA VAL A 156 -17.13 18.93 -23.65
C VAL A 156 -18.11 19.85 -22.92
N ARG A 157 -18.79 19.37 -21.87
CA ARG A 157 -19.67 20.22 -21.04
C ARG A 157 -18.91 21.32 -20.30
N SER A 158 -17.71 21.06 -19.78
CA SER A 158 -16.86 22.08 -19.15
C SER A 158 -16.16 23.01 -20.14
N GLY A 159 -15.96 22.59 -21.39
CA GLY A 159 -15.43 23.43 -22.47
C GLY A 159 -16.47 24.38 -23.08
N THR A 160 -17.76 24.11 -22.87
CA THR A 160 -18.87 24.96 -23.35
C THR A 160 -19.39 25.98 -22.34
N SER A 161 -18.93 25.94 -21.09
CA SER A 161 -19.17 27.03 -20.14
C SER A 161 -18.26 28.21 -20.51
N ARG A 162 -18.77 29.04 -21.43
CA ARG A 162 -18.26 30.39 -21.72
C ARG A 162 -17.93 31.08 -20.40
N ILE A 163 -16.70 31.53 -20.26
CA ILE A 163 -16.29 32.49 -19.23
C ILE A 163 -17.19 33.71 -19.40
N PRO A 164 -18.05 34.07 -18.43
CA PRO A 164 -18.68 35.38 -18.44
C PRO A 164 -17.59 36.37 -18.03
N ASN A 165 -17.09 37.13 -18.99
CA ASN A 165 -16.43 38.40 -18.68
C ASN A 165 -17.51 39.35 -18.16
N GLU A 166 -17.68 39.44 -16.85
CA GLU A 166 -18.25 40.63 -16.22
C GLU A 166 -17.26 41.23 -15.22
N PRO A 167 -17.18 42.57 -15.15
CA PRO A 167 -16.12 43.26 -14.45
C PRO A 167 -16.33 43.21 -12.94
N ILE A 168 -15.23 43.00 -12.23
CA ILE A 168 -15.11 43.07 -10.79
C ILE A 168 -15.56 44.47 -10.33
N ALA A 169 -16.78 44.57 -9.81
CA ALA A 169 -17.28 45.74 -9.13
C ALA A 169 -17.82 45.35 -7.75
N GLY A 170 -16.95 45.49 -6.74
CA GLY A 170 -17.30 45.97 -5.41
C GLY A 170 -18.39 45.24 -4.64
N ARG A 171 -18.02 44.16 -3.95
CA ARG A 171 -18.58 43.90 -2.61
C ARG A 171 -17.43 43.57 -1.66
N PRO A 172 -17.15 44.41 -0.63
CA PRO A 172 -16.22 44.01 0.41
C PRO A 172 -16.87 42.84 1.15
N SER A 173 -16.34 41.64 0.93
CA SER A 173 -16.67 40.48 1.75
C SER A 173 -16.24 40.80 3.18
N SER A 174 -17.23 41.10 4.02
CA SER A 174 -17.07 41.23 5.44
C SER A 174 -16.36 39.98 5.97
N ARG A 175 -15.35 40.27 6.76
CA ARG A 175 -14.21 39.45 7.09
C ARG A 175 -14.50 38.64 8.35
N ASP A 176 -15.60 37.91 8.32
CA ASP A 176 -15.94 36.88 9.29
C ASP A 176 -15.68 35.54 8.62
N ASP A 177 -14.41 35.11 8.68
CA ASP A 177 -13.96 33.74 8.40
C ASP A 177 -14.63 32.80 9.43
N GLU A 178 -15.93 32.59 9.26
CA GLU A 178 -16.66 31.57 9.98
C GLU A 178 -16.16 30.24 9.44
N TRP A 179 -15.20 29.66 10.18
CA TRP A 179 -14.67 28.32 9.95
C TRP A 179 -15.82 27.36 9.64
N THR A 180 -16.00 27.04 8.36
CA THR A 180 -16.96 26.04 7.95
C THR A 180 -16.45 24.70 8.51
N PRO A 181 -17.26 23.99 9.32
CA PRO A 181 -16.85 22.69 9.83
C PRO A 181 -16.47 21.78 8.65
N PRO A 182 -15.56 20.80 8.83
CA PRO A 182 -15.27 19.81 7.79
C PRO A 182 -16.60 19.32 7.24
N SER A 183 -16.79 19.40 5.92
CA SER A 183 -18.09 19.12 5.34
C SER A 183 -18.57 17.75 5.82
N ALA A 184 -19.82 17.65 6.23
CA ALA A 184 -20.38 16.39 6.72
C ALA A 184 -20.15 15.24 5.71
N SER A 185 -20.04 15.61 4.43
CA SER A 185 -19.57 14.78 3.31
C SER A 185 -18.20 14.16 3.57
N LEU A 186 -17.15 14.93 3.88
CA LEU A 186 -15.80 14.41 4.14
C LEU A 186 -15.75 13.44 5.32
N ALA A 187 -16.44 13.75 6.43
CA ALA A 187 -16.51 12.86 7.57
C ALA A 187 -17.18 11.52 7.22
N THR A 188 -18.28 11.58 6.45
CA THR A 188 -18.98 10.39 5.96
C THR A 188 -18.08 9.56 5.03
N ILE A 189 -17.34 10.20 4.13
CA ILE A 189 -16.37 9.55 3.24
C ILE A 189 -15.33 8.80 4.06
N CYS A 190 -14.70 9.47 5.03
CA CYS A 190 -13.67 8.85 5.88
C CYS A 190 -14.21 7.63 6.65
N VAL A 191 -15.41 7.72 7.24
CA VAL A 191 -16.01 6.63 8.01
C VAL A 191 -16.33 5.43 7.12
N VAL A 192 -17.14 5.64 6.08
CA VAL A 192 -17.59 4.54 5.20
C VAL A 192 -16.40 3.87 4.52
N SER A 193 -15.44 4.67 4.03
CA SER A 193 -14.22 4.15 3.42
C SER A 193 -13.38 3.32 4.39
N SER A 194 -13.21 3.77 5.62
CA SER A 194 -12.44 3.03 6.63
C SER A 194 -13.11 1.70 6.98
N VAL A 195 -14.44 1.69 7.13
CA VAL A 195 -15.22 0.47 7.37
C VAL A 195 -15.09 -0.51 6.19
N CYS A 196 -15.24 -0.03 4.95
CA CYS A 196 -15.07 -0.85 3.75
C CYS A 196 -13.64 -1.44 3.65
N TYR A 197 -12.62 -0.66 4.00
CA TYR A 197 -11.23 -1.13 4.00
C TYR A 197 -10.98 -2.22 5.05
N VAL A 198 -11.45 -2.03 6.28
CA VAL A 198 -11.33 -3.06 7.33
C VAL A 198 -12.10 -4.32 6.94
N ALA A 199 -13.32 -4.18 6.42
CA ALA A 199 -14.09 -5.32 5.93
C ALA A 199 -13.35 -6.07 4.80
N PHE A 200 -12.76 -5.33 3.86
CA PHE A 200 -11.93 -5.89 2.80
C PHE A 200 -10.71 -6.66 3.35
N LEU A 201 -10.01 -6.12 4.35
CA LEU A 201 -8.87 -6.81 4.98
C LEU A 201 -9.30 -8.09 5.67
N VAL A 202 -10.42 -8.07 6.40
CA VAL A 202 -10.99 -9.27 7.06
C VAL A 202 -11.35 -10.32 6.02
N VAL A 203 -12.11 -9.95 4.98
CA VAL A 203 -12.49 -10.87 3.89
C VAL A 203 -11.25 -11.41 3.18
N SER A 204 -10.27 -10.57 2.87
CA SER A 204 -9.04 -10.99 2.19
C SER A 204 -8.24 -11.98 3.05
N LYS A 205 -8.10 -11.71 4.36
CA LYS A 205 -7.41 -12.61 5.29
C LYS A 205 -8.13 -13.95 5.45
N THR A 206 -9.46 -13.92 5.49
CA THR A 206 -10.27 -15.12 5.71
C THR A 206 -10.39 -15.99 4.46
N PHE A 207 -10.46 -15.41 3.26
CA PHE A 207 -10.81 -16.15 2.05
C PHE A 207 -9.74 -16.16 0.96
N VAL A 208 -8.82 -15.21 0.94
CA VAL A 208 -7.87 -15.03 -0.18
C VAL A 208 -6.45 -15.39 0.21
N ASP A 209 -5.93 -14.75 1.27
CA ASP A 209 -4.54 -14.87 1.69
C ASP A 209 -4.47 -14.91 3.22
N HIS A 210 -4.20 -16.11 3.75
CA HIS A 210 -4.13 -16.33 5.19
C HIS A 210 -2.86 -15.74 5.83
N ALA A 211 -1.82 -15.50 5.02
CA ALA A 211 -0.54 -14.94 5.43
C ALA A 211 -0.57 -13.42 5.63
N ILE A 212 -1.71 -12.76 5.35
CA ILE A 212 -1.91 -11.34 5.66
C ILE A 212 -1.81 -11.14 7.18
N ASP A 213 -0.68 -10.63 7.65
CA ASP A 213 -0.51 -10.20 9.04
C ASP A 213 -1.11 -8.81 9.23
N LEU A 214 -2.08 -8.68 10.14
CA LEU A 214 -2.72 -7.40 10.47
C LEU A 214 -1.78 -6.55 11.32
N ASP A 215 -0.77 -5.98 10.68
CA ASP A 215 0.22 -5.09 11.27
C ASP A 215 -0.15 -3.60 11.06
N ASP A 216 0.59 -2.71 11.73
CA ASP A 216 0.42 -1.26 11.61
C ASP A 216 0.56 -0.77 10.16
N ARG A 217 1.30 -1.51 9.33
CA ARG A 217 1.56 -1.18 7.93
C ARG A 217 0.31 -1.39 7.09
N LEU A 218 -0.41 -2.51 7.26
CA LEU A 218 -1.69 -2.73 6.58
C LEU A 218 -2.78 -1.75 7.02
N LEU A 219 -2.75 -1.28 8.27
CA LEU A 219 -3.71 -0.29 8.77
C LEU A 219 -3.32 1.15 8.46
N SER A 220 -2.08 1.40 8.02
CA SER A 220 -1.59 2.75 7.72
C SER A 220 -2.46 3.58 6.77
N PRO A 221 -3.17 3.02 5.76
CA PRO A 221 -4.01 3.83 4.88
C PRO A 221 -5.24 4.46 5.54
N ILE A 222 -5.77 3.81 6.58
CA ILE A 222 -6.93 4.34 7.33
C ILE A 222 -6.50 5.20 8.52
N LEU A 223 -5.20 5.26 8.83
CA LEU A 223 -4.70 6.01 9.97
C LEU A 223 -4.94 7.53 9.82
N PRO A 224 -4.56 8.20 8.71
CA PRO A 224 -4.88 9.62 8.53
C PRO A 224 -6.37 9.98 8.59
N PRO A 225 -7.31 9.29 7.89
CA PRO A 225 -8.73 9.60 8.00
C PRO A 225 -9.27 9.33 9.42
N THR A 226 -8.77 8.30 10.12
CA THR A 226 -9.14 8.03 11.52
C THR A 226 -8.66 9.13 12.46
N ILE A 227 -7.41 9.58 12.32
CA ILE A 227 -6.86 10.71 13.07
C ILE A 227 -7.71 11.97 12.83
N ALA A 228 -8.07 12.24 11.58
CA ALA A 228 -8.91 13.37 11.23
C ALA A 228 -10.31 13.29 11.86
N LEU A 229 -10.94 12.12 11.85
CA LEU A 229 -12.25 11.89 12.47
C LEU A 229 -12.21 12.06 13.98
N VAL A 230 -11.24 11.44 14.66
CA VAL A 230 -11.11 11.49 16.13
C VAL A 230 -10.83 12.91 16.58
N THR A 231 -9.81 13.56 15.99
CA THR A 231 -9.44 14.93 16.39
C THR A 231 -10.54 15.94 16.10
N SER A 232 -11.23 15.83 14.96
CA SER A 232 -12.39 16.67 14.64
C SER A 232 -13.55 16.43 15.60
N SER A 233 -13.86 15.18 15.93
CA SER A 233 -14.95 14.82 16.84
C SER A 233 -14.69 15.33 18.26
N VAL A 234 -13.45 15.18 18.75
CA VAL A 234 -13.03 15.73 20.04
C VAL A 234 -13.15 17.26 20.03
N ALA A 235 -12.61 17.92 19.00
CA ALA A 235 -12.68 19.38 18.89
C ALA A 235 -14.13 19.90 18.89
N LEU A 236 -15.04 19.25 18.16
CA LEU A 236 -16.45 19.60 18.13
C LEU A 236 -17.11 19.42 19.50
N ARG A 237 -16.87 18.29 20.17
CA ARG A 237 -17.40 18.05 21.52
C ARG A 237 -16.90 19.11 22.51
N LEU A 238 -15.61 19.44 22.48
CA LEU A 238 -15.01 20.43 23.39
C LEU A 238 -15.58 21.85 23.23
N ARG A 239 -16.16 22.18 22.07
CA ARG A 239 -16.79 23.49 21.80
C ARG A 239 -18.20 23.62 22.37
N HIS A 240 -18.92 22.52 22.58
CA HIS A 240 -20.32 22.54 23.00
C HIS A 240 -20.51 21.93 24.41
N PRO A 241 -20.30 22.72 25.49
CA PRO A 241 -20.45 22.25 26.86
C PRO A 241 -21.91 21.93 27.20
N PRO A 242 -22.20 20.83 27.93
CA PRO A 242 -23.53 20.57 28.46
C PRO A 242 -23.92 21.62 29.53
N ALA A 243 -25.12 22.19 29.41
CA ALA A 243 -25.58 23.31 30.24
C ALA A 243 -25.63 22.99 31.74
N ARG A 244 -25.82 21.72 32.12
CA ARG A 244 -26.13 21.30 33.50
C ARG A 244 -24.91 20.89 34.34
N SER A 245 -23.69 20.85 33.77
CA SER A 245 -22.50 20.31 34.46
C SER A 245 -21.18 20.99 34.07
N ARG A 246 -21.15 22.33 34.11
CA ARG A 246 -19.97 23.13 33.68
C ARG A 246 -18.68 22.76 34.43
N GLY A 247 -18.75 22.44 35.73
CA GLY A 247 -17.58 22.09 36.55
C GLY A 247 -16.90 20.78 36.12
N SER A 248 -17.65 19.68 36.06
CA SER A 248 -17.13 18.38 35.61
C SER A 248 -16.73 18.39 34.13
N TRP A 249 -17.41 19.19 33.30
CA TRP A 249 -17.05 19.39 31.90
C TRP A 249 -15.68 20.07 31.73
N ASN A 250 -15.38 21.11 32.52
CA ASN A 250 -14.08 21.77 32.46
C ASN A 250 -12.95 20.83 32.88
N LEU A 251 -13.17 19.99 33.90
CA LEU A 251 -12.20 18.96 34.28
C LEU A 251 -11.98 17.92 33.17
N ALA A 252 -13.06 17.41 32.57
CA ALA A 252 -12.99 16.46 31.46
C ALA A 252 -12.28 17.07 30.24
N ARG A 253 -12.59 18.32 29.89
CA ARG A 253 -11.92 19.05 28.82
C ARG A 253 -10.43 19.20 29.09
N THR A 254 -10.06 19.63 30.30
CA THR A 254 -8.65 19.77 30.70
C THR A 254 -7.93 18.42 30.64
N ALA A 255 -8.55 17.34 31.14
CA ALA A 255 -7.99 15.99 31.08
C ALA A 255 -7.79 15.51 29.62
N VAL A 256 -8.76 15.76 28.74
CA VAL A 256 -8.64 15.43 27.30
C VAL A 256 -7.54 16.24 26.62
N LEU A 257 -7.42 17.53 26.92
CA LEU A 257 -6.36 18.38 26.37
C LEU A 257 -4.97 17.96 26.87
N ILE A 258 -4.83 17.66 28.17
CA ILE A 258 -3.57 17.16 28.75
C ILE A 258 -3.22 15.80 28.14
N GLY A 259 -4.15 14.84 28.15
CA GLY A 259 -3.92 13.51 27.58
C GLY A 259 -3.60 13.56 26.09
N GLY A 260 -4.31 14.40 25.33
CA GLY A 260 -3.99 14.67 23.93
C GLY A 260 -2.59 15.25 23.76
N THR A 261 -2.24 16.29 24.52
CA THR A 261 -0.90 16.91 24.47
C THR A 261 0.19 15.89 24.81
N LEU A 262 0.01 15.08 25.85
CA LEU A 262 0.96 14.02 26.22
C LEU A 262 1.12 12.98 25.11
N TYR A 263 0.02 12.56 24.48
CA TYR A 263 0.06 11.65 23.33
C TYR A 263 0.82 12.28 22.15
N PHE A 264 0.53 13.54 21.79
CA PHE A 264 1.25 14.26 20.75
C PHE A 264 2.75 14.38 21.03
N VAL A 265 3.12 14.72 22.27
CA VAL A 265 4.53 14.80 22.70
C VAL A 265 5.20 13.43 22.61
N SER A 266 4.53 12.37 23.05
CA SER A 266 5.03 11.00 22.93
C SER A 266 5.29 10.62 21.47
N GLN A 267 4.34 10.89 20.57
CA GLN A 267 4.50 10.65 19.13
C GLN A 267 5.62 11.50 18.54
N ALA A 268 5.76 12.77 18.92
CA ALA A 268 6.83 13.65 18.46
C ALA A 268 8.22 13.17 18.90
N LEU A 269 8.35 12.76 20.16
CA LEU A 269 9.58 12.20 20.69
C LEU A 269 9.92 10.86 20.03
N GLY A 270 8.93 10.00 19.78
CA GLY A 270 9.09 8.75 19.04
C GLY A 270 9.58 8.99 17.61
N SER A 271 8.92 9.89 16.89
CA SER A 271 9.30 10.33 15.55
C SER A 271 10.71 10.93 15.50
N LEU A 272 11.08 11.78 16.47
CA LEU A 272 12.42 12.36 16.55
C LEU A 272 13.50 11.31 16.84
N ARG A 273 13.23 10.39 17.77
CA ARG A 273 14.12 9.26 18.08
C ARG A 273 14.32 8.37 16.85
N TYR A 274 13.24 8.06 16.15
CA TYR A 274 13.30 7.30 14.90
C TYR A 274 14.11 8.04 13.84
N ALA A 275 13.84 9.32 13.60
CA ALA A 275 14.56 10.11 12.59
C ALA A 275 16.07 10.22 12.89
N ARG A 276 16.45 10.43 14.16
CA ARG A 276 17.87 10.42 14.58
C ARG A 276 18.51 9.06 14.35
N ARG A 277 17.85 7.99 14.79
CA ARG A 277 18.35 6.62 14.60
C ARG A 277 18.47 6.26 13.12
N ALA A 278 17.48 6.60 12.31
CA ALA A 278 17.49 6.35 10.87
C ALA A 278 18.61 7.13 10.17
N ARG A 279 18.92 8.36 10.62
CA ARG A 279 20.06 9.14 10.11
C ARG A 279 21.41 8.53 10.47
N GLU A 280 21.55 7.98 11.67
CA GLU A 280 22.81 7.40 12.17
C GLU A 280 23.06 5.98 11.63
N THR A 281 22.00 5.15 11.63
CA THR A 281 22.09 3.71 11.33
C THR A 281 21.69 3.37 9.89
N GLY A 282 21.05 4.29 9.16
CA GLY A 282 20.48 4.04 7.85
C GLY A 282 19.11 3.36 7.91
N GLY A 283 18.57 3.01 6.74
CA GLY A 283 17.32 2.24 6.63
C GLY A 283 17.52 0.74 6.84
N HIS A 284 16.45 -0.06 6.80
CA HIS A 284 16.48 -1.51 7.03
C HIS A 284 17.51 -2.26 6.16
N VAL A 285 17.65 -1.89 4.88
CA VAL A 285 18.63 -2.48 3.96
C VAL A 285 20.06 -2.16 4.38
N GLU A 286 20.32 -0.91 4.77
CA GLU A 286 21.65 -0.45 5.15
C GLU A 286 22.08 -1.05 6.49
N ILE A 287 21.17 -1.15 7.45
CA ILE A 287 21.42 -1.84 8.73
C ILE A 287 21.77 -3.31 8.49
N ALA A 288 20.98 -4.02 7.68
CA ALA A 288 21.25 -5.43 7.36
C ALA A 288 22.61 -5.60 6.67
N ALA A 289 22.97 -4.70 5.76
CA ALA A 289 24.26 -4.72 5.08
C ALA A 289 25.43 -4.39 6.02
N ARG A 290 25.27 -3.40 6.92
CA ARG A 290 26.27 -3.04 7.94
C ARG A 290 26.51 -4.15 8.95
N ASN A 291 25.47 -4.93 9.26
CA ASN A 291 25.57 -6.08 10.17
C ASN A 291 26.24 -7.30 9.52
N ALA A 292 26.35 -7.35 8.20
CA ALA A 292 26.95 -8.46 7.46
C ALA A 292 27.92 -8.00 6.34
N PRO A 293 28.96 -7.21 6.69
CA PRO A 293 29.83 -6.59 5.70
C PRO A 293 30.61 -7.63 4.88
N ALA A 294 30.97 -8.76 5.49
CA ALA A 294 31.67 -9.85 4.81
C ALA A 294 30.80 -10.52 3.73
N LEU A 295 29.50 -10.67 3.96
CA LEU A 295 28.57 -11.22 2.96
C LEU A 295 28.38 -10.24 1.79
N ILE A 296 28.26 -8.95 2.09
CA ILE A 296 28.14 -7.90 1.07
C ILE A 296 29.42 -7.83 0.22
N GLN A 297 30.59 -7.84 0.86
CA GLN A 297 31.87 -7.85 0.15
C GLN A 297 32.00 -9.09 -0.73
N LEU A 298 31.72 -10.28 -0.20
CA LEU A 298 31.75 -11.51 -0.98
C LEU A 298 30.81 -11.43 -2.18
N SER A 299 29.58 -10.93 -1.99
CA SER A 299 28.63 -10.77 -3.09
C SER A 299 29.13 -9.81 -4.19
N ARG A 300 30.06 -8.89 -3.91
CA ARG A 300 30.69 -8.03 -4.92
C ARG A 300 31.84 -8.72 -5.65
N GLU A 301 32.60 -9.55 -4.93
CA GLU A 301 33.80 -10.23 -5.44
C GLU A 301 33.48 -11.47 -6.28
N LEU A 302 32.34 -12.12 -6.05
CA LEU A 302 31.93 -13.29 -6.82
C LEU A 302 31.81 -12.99 -8.33
N PRO A 303 32.12 -13.95 -9.22
CA PRO A 303 31.95 -13.81 -10.67
C PRO A 303 30.53 -13.35 -11.04
N ARG A 304 30.37 -12.55 -12.11
CA ARG A 304 29.07 -11.97 -12.49
C ARG A 304 28.01 -13.02 -12.87
N ASP A 305 28.47 -14.14 -13.40
CA ASP A 305 27.74 -15.33 -13.82
C ASP A 305 27.47 -16.33 -12.69
N ALA A 306 28.11 -16.17 -11.52
CA ALA A 306 27.87 -17.04 -10.37
C ALA A 306 26.41 -16.98 -9.91
N ARG A 307 25.77 -18.14 -9.77
CA ARG A 307 24.40 -18.24 -9.26
C ARG A 307 24.41 -17.97 -7.77
N MET A 308 23.61 -17.00 -7.33
CA MET A 308 23.50 -16.66 -5.91
C MET A 308 22.08 -16.84 -5.40
N TYR A 309 21.97 -17.47 -4.23
CA TYR A 309 20.75 -17.56 -3.45
C TYR A 309 20.94 -16.91 -2.08
N SER A 310 19.90 -16.29 -1.54
CA SER A 310 19.95 -15.71 -0.20
C SER A 310 18.58 -15.70 0.48
N ASN A 311 18.58 -15.73 1.81
CA ASN A 311 17.40 -15.42 2.62
C ASN A 311 17.07 -13.91 2.62
N ALA A 312 18.01 -13.05 2.22
CA ALA A 312 17.83 -11.60 2.16
C ALA A 312 18.28 -11.02 0.79
N PRO A 313 17.70 -11.48 -0.34
CA PRO A 313 18.15 -11.09 -1.68
C PRO A 313 18.03 -9.58 -1.92
N TYR A 314 17.03 -8.94 -1.31
CA TYR A 314 16.79 -7.50 -1.40
C TYR A 314 17.92 -6.66 -0.77
N VAL A 315 18.61 -7.18 0.26
CA VAL A 315 19.76 -6.49 0.88
C VAL A 315 20.93 -6.44 -0.08
N ILE A 316 21.24 -7.58 -0.70
CA ILE A 316 22.34 -7.67 -1.68
C ILE A 316 22.02 -6.78 -2.89
N PHE A 317 20.81 -6.87 -3.45
CA PHE A 317 20.40 -6.04 -4.58
C PHE A 317 20.47 -4.55 -4.25
N GLY A 318 19.94 -4.12 -3.10
CA GLY A 318 19.92 -2.72 -2.72
C GLY A 318 21.31 -2.09 -2.53
N VAL A 319 22.33 -2.87 -2.17
CA VAL A 319 23.68 -2.37 -1.86
C VAL A 319 24.71 -2.64 -2.97
N THR A 320 24.46 -3.64 -3.81
CA THR A 320 25.41 -4.07 -4.86
C THR A 320 24.85 -3.95 -6.27
N GLY A 321 23.54 -3.79 -6.43
CA GLY A 321 22.86 -3.85 -7.73
C GLY A 321 22.80 -5.25 -8.34
N ARG A 322 23.34 -6.28 -7.66
CA ARG A 322 23.33 -7.66 -8.17
C ARG A 322 22.00 -8.34 -7.88
N MET A 323 21.43 -8.97 -8.89
CA MET A 323 20.26 -9.81 -8.72
C MET A 323 20.64 -11.13 -8.05
N VAL A 324 19.94 -11.46 -6.97
CA VAL A 324 20.12 -12.68 -6.18
C VAL A 324 18.75 -13.35 -6.07
N ARG A 325 18.70 -14.68 -6.20
CA ARG A 325 17.45 -15.43 -6.04
C ARG A 325 17.13 -15.59 -4.56
N GLY A 326 15.84 -15.50 -4.23
CA GLY A 326 15.37 -15.87 -2.89
C GLY A 326 15.53 -17.38 -2.66
N LEU A 327 15.74 -17.78 -1.42
CA LEU A 327 15.72 -19.18 -1.04
C LEU A 327 14.30 -19.78 -1.18
N PRO A 328 14.19 -21.07 -1.55
CA PRO A 328 12.93 -21.79 -1.56
C PRO A 328 12.23 -21.73 -0.21
N LEU A 329 10.94 -21.41 -0.26
CA LEU A 329 10.06 -21.35 0.92
C LEU A 329 9.43 -22.72 1.17
N ARG A 330 9.47 -23.20 2.41
CA ARG A 330 8.82 -24.42 2.88
C ARG A 330 7.31 -24.37 2.78
N ARG A 331 6.75 -23.17 2.93
CA ARG A 331 5.33 -22.89 2.89
C ARG A 331 5.06 -21.84 1.84
N SER A 332 3.93 -21.96 1.17
CA SER A 332 3.45 -20.91 0.26
C SER A 332 3.21 -19.64 1.07
N SER A 333 3.76 -18.52 0.60
CA SER A 333 3.60 -17.19 1.22
C SER A 333 2.17 -16.64 1.18
N THR A 334 1.23 -17.32 0.49
CA THR A 334 -0.18 -16.89 0.36
C THR A 334 -1.11 -17.83 1.12
N SER A 335 -0.89 -19.14 1.04
CA SER A 335 -1.77 -20.13 1.66
C SER A 335 -1.28 -20.63 3.02
N LEU A 336 -0.01 -20.36 3.37
CA LEU A 336 0.70 -20.93 4.52
C LEU A 336 0.75 -22.48 4.54
N ARG A 337 0.32 -23.13 3.46
CA ARG A 337 0.39 -24.58 3.29
C ARG A 337 1.80 -25.00 2.87
N PRO A 338 2.21 -26.25 3.13
CA PRO A 338 3.46 -26.78 2.60
C PRO A 338 3.59 -26.53 1.10
N ASN A 339 4.74 -26.00 0.67
CA ASN A 339 5.01 -25.72 -0.73
C ASN A 339 5.24 -27.07 -1.45
N PRO A 340 4.35 -27.48 -2.38
CA PRO A 340 4.49 -28.76 -3.08
C PRO A 340 5.69 -28.77 -4.03
N GLN A 341 6.26 -27.60 -4.36
CA GLN A 341 7.43 -27.45 -5.21
C GLN A 341 8.73 -27.33 -4.41
N PHE A 342 8.68 -27.33 -3.07
CA PHE A 342 9.84 -27.07 -2.22
C PHE A 342 11.04 -27.96 -2.57
N ASP A 343 10.86 -29.27 -2.67
CA ASP A 343 11.97 -30.18 -2.99
C ASP A 343 12.54 -29.91 -4.40
N ARG A 344 11.68 -29.61 -5.38
CA ARG A 344 12.12 -29.25 -6.74
C ARG A 344 12.94 -27.97 -6.74
N ASP A 345 12.47 -26.95 -6.03
CA ASP A 345 13.12 -25.65 -5.95
C ASP A 345 14.47 -25.74 -5.21
N VAL A 346 14.54 -26.58 -4.18
CA VAL A 346 15.81 -26.86 -3.48
C VAL A 346 16.78 -27.60 -4.40
N MET A 347 16.31 -28.54 -5.22
CA MET A 347 17.16 -29.21 -6.22
C MET A 347 17.69 -28.25 -7.29
N ASP A 348 16.99 -27.16 -7.64
CA ASP A 348 17.50 -26.12 -8.56
C ASP A 348 18.67 -25.30 -7.96
N ILE A 349 18.86 -25.32 -6.64
CA ILE A 349 20.05 -24.74 -5.99
C ILE A 349 21.30 -25.57 -6.32
N GLY A 350 21.15 -26.88 -6.51
CA GLY A 350 22.25 -27.77 -6.88
C GLY A 350 22.92 -27.41 -8.20
N GLY A 351 22.23 -26.63 -9.05
CA GLY A 351 22.69 -26.28 -10.38
C GLY A 351 22.46 -27.41 -11.41
N GLN A 352 22.62 -27.07 -12.69
CA GLN A 352 22.77 -28.04 -13.78
C GLN A 352 24.14 -27.78 -14.38
N ASN A 353 25.01 -28.80 -14.48
CA ASN A 353 26.28 -28.78 -15.21
C ASN A 353 27.23 -27.60 -14.91
N GLY A 354 28.09 -27.71 -13.89
CA GLY A 354 29.31 -26.89 -13.83
C GLY A 354 29.21 -25.50 -13.18
N ASP A 355 27.99 -24.98 -12.96
CA ASP A 355 27.81 -23.64 -12.39
C ASP A 355 28.16 -23.59 -10.89
N HIS A 356 29.09 -22.71 -10.52
CA HIS A 356 29.37 -22.38 -9.11
C HIS A 356 28.16 -21.67 -8.49
N THR A 357 27.53 -22.32 -7.52
CA THR A 357 26.37 -21.76 -6.81
C THR A 357 26.73 -21.40 -5.38
N TYR A 358 26.41 -20.18 -4.98
CA TYR A 358 26.65 -19.64 -3.65
C TYR A 358 25.34 -19.35 -2.94
N VAL A 359 25.23 -19.81 -1.70
CA VAL A 359 24.09 -19.52 -0.83
C VAL A 359 24.55 -18.67 0.34
N LEU A 360 23.95 -17.49 0.48
CA LEU A 360 24.32 -16.45 1.44
C LEU A 360 23.22 -16.30 2.50
N TYR A 361 23.48 -16.74 3.72
CA TYR A 361 22.57 -16.65 4.85
C TYR A 361 22.92 -15.48 5.77
N PHE A 362 22.06 -14.47 5.85
CA PHE A 362 22.20 -13.37 6.80
C PHE A 362 21.74 -13.80 8.19
N GLY A 363 22.57 -13.61 9.21
CA GLY A 363 22.38 -14.13 10.57
C GLY A 363 21.22 -13.51 11.36
N SER A 364 20.74 -12.32 10.97
CA SER A 364 19.55 -11.70 11.57
C SER A 364 18.23 -12.18 10.97
N ALA A 365 18.28 -13.02 9.93
CA ALA A 365 17.12 -13.57 9.24
C ALA A 365 17.10 -15.09 9.44
N ALA A 366 16.88 -15.52 10.68
CA ALA A 366 16.44 -16.87 10.98
C ALA A 366 14.98 -17.03 10.48
N ASP A 367 14.77 -16.91 9.17
CA ASP A 367 13.51 -17.32 8.57
C ASP A 367 13.45 -18.84 8.68
N THR A 368 12.62 -19.30 9.62
CA THR A 368 12.33 -20.73 9.82
C THR A 368 11.64 -21.36 8.59
N ASP A 369 11.12 -20.51 7.70
CA ASP A 369 10.36 -20.92 6.53
C ASP A 369 11.17 -21.04 5.23
N VAL A 370 12.48 -20.79 5.23
CA VAL A 370 13.36 -21.09 4.08
C VAL A 370 14.15 -22.38 4.27
N VAL A 371 14.70 -22.92 3.17
CA VAL A 371 15.65 -24.04 3.24
C VAL A 371 16.87 -23.67 4.07
N THR A 372 17.23 -24.54 5.02
CA THR A 372 18.34 -24.31 5.96
C THR A 372 19.67 -24.85 5.40
N ALA A 373 20.79 -24.31 5.89
CA ALA A 373 22.11 -24.82 5.52
C ALA A 373 22.30 -26.31 5.87
N LYS A 374 21.69 -26.77 6.97
CA LYS A 374 21.71 -28.19 7.38
C LYS A 374 20.99 -29.08 6.36
N GLU A 375 19.86 -28.64 5.84
CA GLU A 375 19.11 -29.38 4.83
C GLU A 375 19.78 -29.38 3.46
N LEU A 376 20.45 -28.28 3.11
CA LEU A 376 21.32 -28.27 1.93
C LEU A 376 22.44 -29.29 2.10
N ALA A 377 23.09 -29.36 3.26
CA ALA A 377 24.14 -30.34 3.56
C ALA A 377 23.67 -31.79 3.49
N GLN A 378 22.40 -32.06 3.82
CA GLN A 378 21.80 -33.40 3.70
C GLN A 378 21.53 -33.80 2.24
N ARG A 379 21.15 -32.84 1.38
CA ARG A 379 20.79 -33.10 -0.02
C ARG A 379 21.97 -33.05 -0.97
N PHE A 380 22.97 -32.22 -0.67
CA PHE A 380 24.16 -32.04 -1.49
C PHE A 380 25.39 -32.44 -0.66
N PRO A 381 25.88 -33.69 -0.78
CA PRO A 381 27.10 -34.09 -0.10
C PRO A 381 28.31 -33.35 -0.68
N GLY A 382 29.22 -32.87 0.18
CA GLY A 382 30.43 -32.15 -0.23
C GLY A 382 30.31 -30.62 -0.28
N LEU A 383 29.24 -30.04 0.29
CA LEU A 383 29.12 -28.60 0.46
C LEU A 383 30.23 -28.02 1.34
N ARG A 384 30.76 -26.87 0.93
CA ARG A 384 31.70 -26.09 1.75
C ARG A 384 30.93 -25.00 2.46
N THR A 385 30.86 -25.10 3.78
CA THR A 385 30.23 -24.10 4.64
C THR A 385 31.29 -23.23 5.30
N ARG A 386 31.18 -21.91 5.18
CA ARG A 386 32.07 -20.94 5.82
C ARG A 386 31.25 -19.93 6.62
N ALA A 387 31.45 -19.93 7.94
CA ALA A 387 30.90 -18.88 8.79
C ALA A 387 31.65 -17.56 8.54
N VAL A 388 30.92 -16.46 8.46
CA VAL A 388 31.46 -15.11 8.27
C VAL A 388 30.81 -14.15 9.24
N PRO A 389 31.45 -13.02 9.62
CA PRO A 389 30.80 -12.00 10.44
C PRO A 389 29.44 -11.58 9.84
N GLY A 390 28.38 -11.76 10.61
CA GLY A 390 27.01 -11.43 10.21
C GLY A 390 26.26 -12.51 9.43
N GLY A 391 26.84 -13.70 9.19
CA GLY A 391 26.13 -14.76 8.48
C GLY A 391 26.92 -16.05 8.17
N LEU A 392 26.40 -16.79 7.20
CA LEU A 392 26.94 -18.08 6.75
C LEU A 392 26.95 -18.12 5.22
N VAL A 393 28.02 -18.64 4.64
CA VAL A 393 28.15 -18.90 3.21
C VAL A 393 28.19 -20.40 2.98
N VAL A 394 27.39 -20.89 2.03
CA VAL A 394 27.43 -22.27 1.58
C VAL A 394 27.76 -22.28 0.09
N GLU A 395 28.85 -22.92 -0.27
CA GLU A 395 29.26 -23.12 -1.65
C GLU A 395 28.84 -24.53 -2.11
N VAL A 396 28.06 -24.56 -3.18
CA VAL A 396 27.60 -25.77 -3.86
C VAL A 396 28.50 -26.00 -5.06
N ALA A 397 29.44 -26.93 -4.91
CA ALA A 397 30.38 -27.29 -5.96
C ALA A 397 29.69 -28.17 -7.02
N ALA A 398 29.98 -27.89 -8.30
CA ALA A 398 29.38 -28.59 -9.44
C ALA A 398 29.60 -30.11 -9.45
N ASP A 399 30.66 -30.61 -8.80
CA ASP A 399 30.98 -32.05 -8.75
C ASP A 399 30.14 -32.85 -7.75
N SER A 400 29.32 -32.20 -6.92
CA SER A 400 28.52 -32.86 -5.87
C SER A 400 27.28 -33.61 -6.39
N LEU A 401 26.85 -33.38 -7.64
CA LEU A 401 25.65 -33.99 -8.24
C LEU A 401 25.88 -35.35 -8.94
N ARG A 402 27.05 -35.99 -8.76
CA ARG A 402 27.40 -37.27 -9.43
C ARG A 402 26.93 -38.57 -8.76
N PHE A 403 26.03 -38.53 -7.79
CA PHE A 403 25.49 -39.73 -7.16
C PHE A 403 23.97 -39.83 -7.36
N ASP A 404 23.53 -40.51 -8.44
CA ASP A 404 22.38 -41.44 -8.42
C ASP A 404 21.85 -41.88 -9.81
N ARG A 405 22.48 -41.51 -10.92
CA ARG A 405 22.16 -42.17 -12.20
C ARG A 405 23.15 -43.29 -12.53
N VAL A 406 22.60 -44.51 -12.43
CA VAL A 406 23.05 -45.78 -13.03
C VAL A 406 24.03 -46.61 -12.21
N ARG A 407 23.62 -47.01 -10.98
CA ARG A 407 23.77 -48.41 -10.54
C ARG A 407 22.61 -49.24 -11.10
N ARG A 408 22.69 -49.56 -12.39
CA ARG A 408 22.12 -50.78 -12.95
C ARG A 408 23.17 -51.34 -13.88
N ALA A 409 23.86 -52.35 -13.39
CA ALA A 409 24.68 -53.29 -14.13
C ALA A 409 24.50 -54.65 -13.43
N PRO A 410 24.72 -55.79 -14.10
CA PRO A 410 25.15 -55.97 -15.50
C PRO A 410 23.98 -56.16 -16.47
#